data_AF-A0A963AUZ6-F1
#
_entry.id   AF-A0A963AUZ6-F1
#
_cell.length_a   1.000
_cell.length_b   1.000
_cell.length_c   1.000
_cell.angle_alpha   90.00
_cell.angle_beta   90.00
_cell.angle_gamma   90.00
#
_symmetry.space_group_name_H-M   'P 1'
#
loop_
_entity.id
_entity.type
_entity.pdbx_description
1 polymer ?
#
loop_
_entity_poly.entity_id
_entity_poly.type
_entity_poly.pdbx_seq_one_letter_code
_entity_poly.pdbx_strand_id
1 'polypeptide(L)'
;MRVVAQVHPVDAPRVVASVGDLQRVEDNIITPAIRDILRSIGGQPERRALDFIEKRDEITALVEQAIAIEGQKAGVTIQEVRMGEPAIPPELMVARLREQLATQLRATYEQERNAQTERIKVERERAAADQQPTLVAAEIAKAAAEHRKEQLRLEGEGEKLKQIEIAKGQEAQAQVLGKDRTLQLQALEKILAASQNNPDIIKVPTVQVQGTGAGYEGAAAVLGASNIIQMLRGIEASEARKPREP
;
A
#
# COMPACT_ATOMS: atom_id res chain seq x y z
N MET A 1 -42.25 -51.17 0.81
CA MET A 1 -43.05 -50.16 1.54
C MET A 1 -43.71 -50.86 2.70
N ARG A 2 -43.91 -50.17 3.83
CA ARG A 2 -44.61 -50.73 4.99
C ARG A 2 -45.71 -49.77 5.40
N VAL A 3 -46.89 -50.31 5.69
CA VAL A 3 -48.04 -49.53 6.12
C VAL A 3 -48.60 -50.17 7.38
N VAL A 4 -48.88 -49.34 8.38
CA VAL A 4 -49.55 -49.75 9.60
C VAL A 4 -51.00 -49.31 9.48
N ALA A 5 -51.89 -50.29 9.37
CA ALA A 5 -53.33 -50.07 9.25
C ALA A 5 -54.03 -50.66 10.48
N GLN A 6 -55.05 -49.94 10.96
CA GLN A 6 -55.90 -50.35 12.06
C GLN A 6 -57.36 -50.24 11.65
N VAL A 7 -58.18 -51.20 12.05
CA VAL A 7 -59.63 -51.14 11.89
C VAL A 7 -60.26 -50.76 13.22
N HIS A 8 -61.09 -49.72 13.23
CA HIS A 8 -61.80 -49.32 14.44
C HIS A 8 -62.95 -50.31 14.74
N PRO A 9 -63.25 -50.65 16.01
CA PRO A 9 -64.30 -51.61 16.36
C PRO A 9 -65.69 -51.30 15.78
N VAL A 10 -65.98 -50.02 15.54
CA VAL A 10 -67.24 -49.55 14.95
C VAL A 10 -67.35 -49.93 13.47
N ASP A 11 -66.25 -49.91 12.73
CA ASP A 11 -66.21 -50.19 11.29
C ASP A 11 -65.88 -51.66 10.98
N ALA A 12 -65.38 -52.41 11.97
CA ALA A 12 -64.99 -53.81 11.83
C ALA A 12 -66.08 -54.72 11.22
N PRO A 13 -67.38 -54.63 11.62
CA PRO A 13 -68.42 -55.44 11.00
C PRO A 13 -68.62 -55.15 9.50
N ARG A 14 -68.43 -53.88 9.10
CA ARG A 14 -68.55 -53.46 7.71
C ARG A 14 -67.39 -53.98 6.87
N VAL A 15 -66.16 -53.91 7.38
CA VAL A 15 -64.95 -54.40 6.72
C VAL A 15 -65.00 -55.92 6.52
N VAL A 16 -65.43 -56.66 7.55
CA VAL A 16 -65.59 -58.12 7.47
C VAL A 16 -66.71 -58.50 6.49
N ALA A 17 -67.81 -57.75 6.46
CA ALA A 17 -68.90 -58.02 5.51
C ALA A 17 -68.55 -57.71 4.05
N SER A 18 -67.71 -56.71 3.79
CA SER A 18 -67.35 -56.30 2.42
C SER A 18 -66.16 -57.06 1.83
N VAL A 19 -65.13 -57.34 2.64
CA VAL A 19 -63.84 -57.89 2.14
C VAL A 19 -63.52 -59.27 2.77
N GLY A 20 -64.21 -59.64 3.83
CA GLY A 20 -64.07 -60.91 4.53
C GLY A 20 -62.98 -60.88 5.60
N ASP A 21 -61.72 -60.72 5.20
CA ASP A 21 -60.56 -60.82 6.08
C ASP A 21 -59.60 -59.63 5.89
N LEU A 22 -58.85 -59.29 6.93
CA LEU A 22 -57.89 -58.18 6.93
C LEU A 22 -56.78 -58.39 5.90
N GLN A 23 -56.32 -59.63 5.68
CA GLN A 23 -55.36 -59.93 4.61
C GLN A 23 -55.89 -59.58 3.23
N ARG A 24 -57.19 -59.84 2.98
CA ARG A 24 -57.82 -59.48 1.71
C ARG A 24 -57.97 -57.97 1.52
N VAL A 25 -58.14 -57.22 2.62
CA VAL A 25 -58.14 -55.75 2.58
C VAL A 25 -56.76 -55.24 2.17
N GLU A 26 -55.70 -55.82 2.73
CA GLU A 26 -54.33 -55.47 2.36
C GLU A 26 -54.03 -55.78 0.89
N ASP A 27 -54.35 -57.00 0.44
CA ASP A 27 -53.98 -57.48 -0.89
C ASP A 27 -54.83 -56.84 -2.01
N ASN A 28 -56.14 -56.64 -1.78
CA ASN A 28 -57.06 -56.21 -2.84
C ASN A 28 -57.37 -54.71 -2.82
N ILE A 29 -57.14 -54.02 -1.69
CA ILE A 29 -57.50 -52.60 -1.56
C ILE A 29 -56.27 -51.76 -1.30
N ILE A 30 -55.55 -52.01 -0.19
CA ILE A 30 -54.45 -51.14 0.24
C ILE A 30 -53.27 -51.22 -0.73
N THR A 31 -52.81 -52.43 -1.06
CA THR A 31 -51.66 -52.62 -1.95
C THR A 31 -51.90 -52.05 -3.36
N PRO A 32 -53.06 -52.30 -4.01
CA PRO A 32 -53.37 -51.68 -5.30
C PRO A 32 -53.52 -50.15 -5.22
N ALA A 33 -54.21 -49.62 -4.20
CA ALA A 33 -54.41 -48.18 -4.04
C ALA A 33 -53.08 -47.44 -3.87
N ILE A 34 -52.19 -47.96 -3.02
CA ILE A 34 -50.85 -47.40 -2.82
C ILE A 34 -50.05 -47.43 -4.13
N ARG A 35 -50.10 -48.54 -4.86
CA ARG A 35 -49.37 -48.67 -6.14
C ARG A 35 -49.87 -47.64 -7.15
N ASP A 36 -51.17 -47.42 -7.22
CA ASP A 36 -51.76 -46.43 -8.12
C ASP A 36 -51.40 -44.99 -7.71
N ILE A 37 -51.52 -44.66 -6.42
CA ILE A 37 -51.11 -43.36 -5.87
C ILE A 37 -49.63 -43.09 -6.17
N LEU A 38 -48.74 -44.04 -5.88
CA LEU A 38 -47.31 -43.90 -6.17
C LEU A 38 -47.02 -43.78 -7.66
N ARG A 39 -47.74 -44.52 -8.51
CA ARG A 39 -47.62 -44.41 -9.98
C ARG A 39 -48.08 -43.05 -10.48
N SER A 40 -49.16 -42.50 -9.92
CA SER A 40 -49.68 -41.17 -10.25
C SER A 40 -48.70 -40.08 -9.80
N ILE A 41 -48.21 -40.17 -8.56
CA ILE A 41 -47.21 -39.26 -7.96
C ILE A 41 -45.90 -39.28 -8.74
N GLY A 42 -45.40 -40.46 -9.13
CA GLY A 42 -44.14 -40.62 -9.85
C GLY A 42 -44.23 -40.42 -11.36
N GLY A 43 -45.44 -40.49 -11.94
CA GLY A 43 -45.69 -40.24 -13.35
C GLY A 43 -45.85 -38.77 -13.70
N GLN A 44 -45.84 -37.86 -12.72
CA GLN A 44 -45.92 -36.42 -12.97
C GLN A 44 -44.65 -35.94 -13.69
N PRO A 45 -44.78 -35.17 -14.80
CA PRO A 45 -43.64 -34.75 -15.62
C PRO A 45 -42.66 -33.84 -14.88
N GLU A 46 -43.10 -33.19 -13.81
CA GLU A 46 -42.27 -32.33 -12.96
C GLU A 46 -41.38 -33.12 -11.99
N ARG A 47 -41.70 -34.39 -11.73
CA ARG A 47 -40.98 -35.23 -10.76
C ARG A 47 -39.92 -36.10 -11.41
N ARG A 48 -38.72 -36.02 -10.87
CA ARG A 48 -37.57 -36.83 -11.27
C ARG A 48 -37.46 -38.05 -10.36
N ALA A 49 -36.84 -39.12 -10.87
CA ALA A 49 -36.58 -40.31 -10.06
C ALA A 49 -35.81 -39.99 -8.76
N LEU A 50 -34.90 -39.01 -8.80
CA LEU A 50 -34.12 -38.56 -7.65
C LEU A 50 -34.95 -37.86 -6.56
N ASP A 51 -36.12 -37.30 -6.91
CA ASP A 51 -36.97 -36.60 -5.93
C ASP A 51 -37.52 -37.56 -4.87
N PHE A 52 -37.64 -38.85 -5.20
CA PHE A 52 -38.02 -39.89 -4.23
C PHE A 52 -36.98 -40.10 -3.11
N ILE A 53 -35.75 -39.65 -3.32
CA ILE A 53 -34.68 -39.65 -2.31
C ILE A 53 -34.58 -38.28 -1.65
N GLU A 54 -34.54 -37.20 -2.45
CA GLU A 54 -34.33 -35.85 -1.90
C GLU A 54 -35.53 -35.31 -1.12
N LYS A 55 -36.74 -35.56 -1.63
CA LYS A 55 -38.01 -35.05 -1.08
C LYS A 55 -38.84 -36.19 -0.52
N ARG A 56 -38.15 -37.16 0.10
CA ARG A 56 -38.78 -38.38 0.62
C ARG A 56 -39.91 -38.07 1.60
N ASP A 57 -39.70 -37.10 2.49
CA ASP A 57 -40.67 -36.78 3.53
C ASP A 57 -41.93 -36.11 2.95
N GLU A 58 -41.75 -35.21 1.99
CA GLU A 58 -42.85 -34.56 1.26
C GLU A 58 -43.70 -35.60 0.51
N ILE A 59 -43.04 -36.50 -0.23
CA ILE A 59 -43.74 -37.55 -0.96
C ILE A 59 -44.44 -38.52 0.00
N THR A 60 -43.83 -38.82 1.16
CA THR A 60 -44.44 -39.71 2.17
C THR A 60 -45.71 -39.09 2.72
N ALA A 61 -45.69 -37.81 3.07
CA ALA A 61 -46.85 -37.08 3.56
C ALA A 61 -47.98 -37.01 2.52
N LEU A 62 -47.64 -36.81 1.24
CA LEU A 62 -48.64 -36.81 0.16
C LEU A 62 -49.28 -38.18 -0.04
N VAL A 63 -48.48 -39.25 0.01
CA VAL A 63 -48.98 -40.63 -0.06
C VAL A 63 -49.86 -40.94 1.14
N GLU A 64 -49.46 -40.53 2.35
CA GLU A 64 -50.22 -40.72 3.59
C GLU A 64 -51.60 -40.04 3.52
N GLN A 65 -51.66 -38.79 3.05
CA GLN A 65 -52.93 -38.08 2.87
C GLN A 65 -53.84 -38.76 1.83
N ALA A 66 -53.26 -39.17 0.70
CA ALA A 66 -54.02 -39.83 -0.37
C ALA A 66 -54.56 -41.20 0.06
N ILE A 67 -53.74 -42.00 0.76
CA ILE A 67 -54.17 -43.33 1.23
C ILE A 67 -55.12 -43.24 2.42
N ALA A 68 -55.05 -42.19 3.26
CA ALA A 68 -55.99 -42.00 4.36
C ALA A 68 -57.44 -41.87 3.85
N ILE A 69 -57.64 -41.15 2.75
CA ILE A 69 -58.96 -40.99 2.12
C ILE A 69 -59.47 -42.34 1.58
N GLU A 70 -58.60 -43.09 0.91
CA GLU A 70 -58.99 -44.39 0.32
C GLU A 70 -59.20 -45.47 1.39
N GLY A 71 -58.39 -45.45 2.45
CA GLY A 71 -58.55 -46.31 3.63
C GLY A 71 -59.87 -46.06 4.34
N GLN A 72 -60.28 -44.80 4.53
CA GLN A 72 -61.56 -44.45 5.15
C GLN A 72 -62.75 -45.00 4.36
N LYS A 73 -62.72 -44.96 3.02
CA LYS A 73 -63.77 -45.57 2.18
C LYS A 73 -63.88 -47.07 2.41
N ALA A 74 -62.75 -47.73 2.65
CA ALA A 74 -62.66 -49.15 2.96
C ALA A 74 -62.95 -49.49 4.43
N GLY A 75 -63.18 -48.49 5.30
CA GLY A 75 -63.41 -48.70 6.75
C GLY A 75 -62.13 -48.96 7.56
N VAL A 76 -60.97 -48.60 7.02
CA VAL A 76 -59.65 -48.85 7.61
C VAL A 76 -58.94 -47.51 7.88
N THR A 77 -58.42 -47.34 9.09
CA THR A 77 -57.61 -46.16 9.44
C THR A 77 -56.13 -46.47 9.21
N ILE A 78 -55.45 -45.65 8.42
CA ILE A 78 -54.01 -45.74 8.22
C ILE A 78 -53.32 -44.92 9.31
N GLN A 79 -52.43 -45.54 10.08
CA GLN A 79 -51.69 -44.87 11.15
C GLN A 79 -50.37 -44.29 10.65
N GLU A 80 -49.60 -45.08 9.91
CA GLU A 80 -48.30 -44.66 9.42
C GLU A 80 -47.97 -45.35 8.08
N VAL A 81 -47.36 -44.58 7.20
CA VAL A 81 -46.83 -45.06 5.92
C VAL A 81 -45.32 -44.84 5.88
N ARG A 82 -44.56 -45.91 5.65
CA ARG A 82 -43.10 -45.84 5.47
C ARG A 82 -42.73 -46.30 4.07
N MET A 83 -42.21 -45.37 3.27
CA MET A 83 -41.63 -45.69 1.98
C MET A 83 -40.35 -46.53 2.12
N GLY A 84 -40.22 -47.56 1.29
CA GLY A 84 -38.98 -48.31 1.17
C GLY A 84 -37.94 -47.55 0.35
N GLU A 85 -36.76 -48.12 0.21
CA GLU A 85 -35.72 -47.57 -0.66
C GLU A 85 -36.10 -47.76 -2.14
N PRO A 86 -36.19 -46.68 -2.94
CA PRO A 86 -36.48 -46.81 -4.37
C PRO A 86 -35.32 -47.45 -5.13
N ALA A 87 -35.63 -48.39 -6.02
CA ALA A 87 -34.65 -48.96 -6.95
C ALA A 87 -34.40 -47.97 -8.11
N ILE A 88 -33.46 -47.04 -7.91
CA ILE A 88 -33.07 -46.07 -8.93
C ILE A 88 -31.90 -46.64 -9.77
N PRO A 89 -31.93 -46.50 -11.11
CA PRO A 89 -30.82 -46.92 -11.96
C PRO A 89 -29.49 -46.24 -11.55
N PRO A 90 -28.37 -47.00 -11.52
CA PRO A 90 -27.08 -46.50 -11.07
C PRO A 90 -26.52 -45.37 -11.96
N GLU A 91 -26.95 -45.28 -13.22
CA GLU A 91 -26.51 -44.24 -14.16
C GLU A 91 -26.86 -42.83 -13.66
N LEU A 92 -28.04 -42.67 -13.04
CA LEU A 92 -28.47 -41.40 -12.47
C LEU A 92 -27.68 -41.03 -11.21
N MET A 93 -27.23 -42.04 -10.46
CA MET A 93 -26.42 -41.84 -9.25
C MET A 93 -25.02 -41.34 -9.60
N VAL A 94 -24.42 -41.85 -10.67
CA VAL A 94 -23.08 -41.41 -11.13
C VAL A 94 -23.09 -39.94 -11.52
N ALA A 95 -24.14 -39.48 -12.22
CA ALA A 95 -24.28 -38.07 -12.58
C ALA A 95 -24.37 -37.17 -11.34
N ARG A 96 -25.20 -37.56 -10.36
CA ARG A 96 -25.33 -36.86 -9.07
C ARG A 96 -24.01 -36.78 -8.31
N LEU A 97 -23.29 -37.90 -8.19
CA LEU A 97 -22.00 -37.95 -7.51
C LEU A 97 -20.98 -36.99 -8.14
N ARG A 98 -20.95 -36.93 -9.48
CA ARG A 98 -20.09 -35.98 -10.21
C ARG A 98 -20.48 -34.54 -9.95
N GLU A 99 -21.77 -34.22 -9.90
CA GLU A 99 -22.27 -32.88 -9.60
C GLU A 99 -21.91 -32.46 -8.17
N GLN A 100 -22.11 -33.35 -7.19
CA GLN A 100 -21.71 -33.12 -5.80
C GLN A 100 -20.21 -32.90 -5.67
N LEU A 101 -19.40 -33.73 -6.33
CA LEU A 101 -17.95 -33.58 -6.35
C LEU A 101 -17.54 -32.24 -6.96
N ALA A 102 -18.12 -31.86 -8.10
CA ALA A 102 -17.84 -30.57 -8.75
C ALA A 102 -18.21 -29.39 -7.85
N THR A 103 -19.31 -29.49 -7.10
CA THR A 103 -19.76 -28.45 -6.17
C THR A 103 -18.80 -28.31 -4.99
N GLN A 104 -18.35 -29.43 -4.42
CA GLN A 104 -17.37 -29.44 -3.34
C GLN A 104 -16.00 -28.91 -3.79
N LEU A 105 -15.56 -29.30 -4.99
CA LEU A 105 -14.32 -28.79 -5.59
C LEU A 105 -14.41 -27.28 -5.84
N ARG A 106 -15.54 -26.78 -6.36
CA ARG A 106 -15.76 -25.34 -6.55
C ARG A 106 -15.64 -24.57 -5.22
N ALA A 107 -16.32 -25.05 -4.18
CA ALA A 107 -16.25 -24.43 -2.85
C ALA A 107 -14.83 -24.43 -2.30
N THR A 108 -14.08 -25.52 -2.52
CA THR A 108 -12.67 -25.63 -2.10
C THR A 108 -11.80 -24.61 -2.83
N TYR A 109 -11.93 -24.49 -4.15
CA TYR A 109 -11.16 -23.51 -4.93
C TYR A 109 -11.51 -22.06 -4.59
N GLU A 110 -12.76 -21.77 -4.26
CA GLU A 110 -13.15 -20.44 -3.76
C GLU A 110 -12.48 -20.13 -2.43
N GLN A 111 -12.46 -21.08 -1.50
CA GLN A 111 -11.75 -20.93 -0.23
C GLN A 111 -10.24 -20.77 -0.43
N GLU A 112 -9.62 -21.59 -1.28
CA GLU A 112 -8.20 -21.46 -1.62
C GLU A 112 -7.88 -20.10 -2.24
N ARG A 113 -8.71 -19.63 -3.18
CA ARG A 113 -8.56 -18.31 -3.79
C ARG A 113 -8.65 -17.20 -2.76
N ASN A 114 -9.60 -17.28 -1.82
CA ASN A 114 -9.75 -16.30 -0.75
C ASN A 114 -8.51 -16.30 0.15
N ALA A 115 -8.03 -17.48 0.57
CA ALA A 115 -6.82 -17.60 1.36
C ALA A 115 -5.58 -17.03 0.64
N GLN A 116 -5.41 -17.31 -0.66
CA GLN A 116 -4.32 -16.74 -1.46
C GLN A 116 -4.43 -15.22 -1.61
N THR A 117 -5.65 -14.71 -1.77
CA THR A 117 -5.89 -13.26 -1.86
C THR A 117 -5.48 -12.56 -0.57
N GLU A 118 -5.83 -13.12 0.58
CA GLU A 118 -5.41 -12.59 1.89
C GLU A 118 -3.89 -12.69 2.07
N ARG A 119 -3.26 -13.80 1.67
CA ARG A 119 -1.79 -13.92 1.69
C ARG A 119 -1.12 -12.84 0.84
N ILE A 120 -1.61 -12.59 -0.37
CA ILE A 120 -1.07 -11.54 -1.24
C ILE A 120 -1.23 -10.15 -0.59
N LYS A 121 -2.35 -9.89 0.09
CA LYS A 121 -2.54 -8.63 0.82
C LYS A 121 -1.52 -8.48 1.94
N VAL A 122 -1.36 -9.50 2.78
CA VAL A 122 -0.38 -9.50 3.87
C VAL A 122 1.05 -9.30 3.35
N GLU A 123 1.43 -10.00 2.28
CA GLU A 123 2.76 -9.84 1.68
C GLU A 123 2.95 -8.45 1.07
N ARG A 124 1.92 -7.85 0.48
CA ARG A 124 1.96 -6.47 -0.02
C ARG A 124 2.12 -5.46 1.11
N GLU A 125 1.35 -5.61 2.19
CA GLU A 125 1.44 -4.75 3.37
C GLU A 125 2.82 -4.86 4.02
N ARG A 126 3.36 -6.07 4.13
CA ARG A 126 4.71 -6.31 4.61
C ARG A 126 5.76 -5.66 3.72
N ALA A 127 5.68 -5.86 2.40
CA ALA A 127 6.60 -5.22 1.45
C ALA A 127 6.52 -3.69 1.49
N ALA A 128 5.32 -3.13 1.67
CA ALA A 128 5.14 -1.68 1.84
C ALA A 128 5.78 -1.19 3.14
N ALA A 129 5.58 -1.91 4.25
CA ALA A 129 6.21 -1.62 5.54
C ALA A 129 7.75 -1.68 5.47
N ASP A 130 8.30 -2.66 4.75
CA ASP A 130 9.75 -2.79 4.55
C ASP A 130 10.33 -1.64 3.71
N GLN A 131 9.54 -1.03 2.81
CA GLN A 131 9.94 0.17 2.04
C GLN A 131 9.77 1.48 2.81
N GLN A 132 8.99 1.48 3.90
CA GLN A 132 8.70 2.67 4.70
C GLN A 132 9.95 3.42 5.18
N PRO A 133 11.03 2.77 5.67
CA PRO A 133 12.24 3.48 6.08
C PRO A 133 12.89 4.25 4.95
N THR A 134 12.92 3.68 3.74
CA THR A 134 13.48 4.31 2.54
C THR A 134 12.64 5.51 2.10
N LEU A 135 11.31 5.37 2.13
CA LEU A 135 10.37 6.46 1.81
C LEU A 135 10.51 7.61 2.82
N VAL A 136 10.52 7.30 4.12
CA VAL A 136 10.69 8.29 5.19
C VAL A 136 12.06 8.97 5.10
N ALA A 137 13.14 8.23 4.79
CA ALA A 137 14.45 8.83 4.57
C ALA A 137 14.46 9.82 3.40
N ALA A 138 13.79 9.49 2.30
CA ALA A 138 13.66 10.38 1.14
C ALA A 138 12.83 11.63 1.47
N GLU A 139 11.74 11.49 2.23
CA GLU A 139 10.91 12.62 2.69
C GLU A 139 11.68 13.54 3.64
N ILE A 140 12.39 12.98 4.63
CA ILE A 140 13.25 13.74 5.54
C ILE A 140 14.34 14.48 4.77
N ALA A 141 14.97 13.83 3.79
CA ALA A 141 15.98 14.47 2.95
C ALA A 141 15.41 15.65 2.14
N LYS A 142 14.21 15.50 1.58
CA LYS A 142 13.51 16.59 0.87
C LYS A 142 13.18 17.74 1.81
N ALA A 143 12.58 17.45 2.97
CA ALA A 143 12.27 18.47 3.98
C ALA A 143 13.54 19.19 4.47
N ALA A 144 14.62 18.45 4.72
CA ALA A 144 15.91 19.02 5.09
C ALA A 144 16.48 19.94 3.99
N ALA A 145 16.34 19.56 2.71
CA ALA A 145 16.75 20.41 1.59
C ALA A 145 15.90 21.70 1.49
N GLU A 146 14.59 21.61 1.71
CA GLU A 146 13.69 22.77 1.75
C GLU A 146 14.02 23.71 2.92
N HIS A 147 14.22 23.17 4.13
CA HIS A 147 14.64 23.95 5.29
C HIS A 147 15.99 24.63 5.07
N ARG A 148 16.95 23.94 4.45
CA ARG A 148 18.27 24.52 4.14
C ARG A 148 18.17 25.66 3.14
N LYS A 149 17.31 25.53 2.12
CA LYS A 149 17.04 26.60 1.14
C LYS A 149 16.40 27.82 1.83
N GLU A 150 15.45 27.58 2.70
CA GLU A 150 14.76 28.64 3.45
C GLU A 150 15.71 29.34 4.44
N GLN A 151 16.56 28.59 5.13
CA GLN A 151 17.58 29.13 6.02
C GLN A 151 18.54 30.06 5.25
N LEU A 152 19.07 29.61 4.11
CA LEU A 152 19.95 30.44 3.27
C LEU A 152 19.25 31.70 2.76
N ARG A 153 17.94 31.62 2.45
CA ARG A 153 17.14 32.79 2.07
C ARG A 153 17.06 33.80 3.21
N LEU A 154 16.74 33.33 4.41
CA LEU A 154 16.62 34.17 5.61
C LEU A 154 17.97 34.77 6.02
N GLU A 155 19.06 34.00 5.96
CA GLU A 155 20.42 34.49 6.21
C GLU A 155 20.80 35.56 5.18
N GLY A 156 20.54 35.33 3.89
CA GLY A 156 20.79 36.32 2.86
C GLY A 156 19.95 37.59 3.03
N GLU A 157 18.71 37.49 3.51
CA GLU A 157 17.88 38.65 3.88
C GLU A 157 18.43 39.38 5.10
N GLY A 158 18.88 38.66 6.13
CA GLY A 158 19.52 39.23 7.31
C GLY A 158 20.83 39.94 6.99
N GLU A 159 21.68 39.37 6.13
CA GLU A 159 22.91 40.00 5.66
C GLU A 159 22.64 41.27 4.87
N LYS A 160 21.64 41.26 3.97
CA LYS A 160 21.20 42.46 3.25
C LYS A 160 20.73 43.55 4.22
N LEU A 161 19.89 43.21 5.20
CA LEU A 161 19.41 44.17 6.19
C LEU A 161 20.57 44.74 7.03
N LYS A 162 21.51 43.90 7.46
CA LYS A 162 22.70 44.34 8.20
C LYS A 162 23.57 45.28 7.37
N GLN A 163 23.80 44.97 6.10
CA GLN A 163 24.56 45.85 5.20
C GLN A 163 23.86 47.19 4.97
N ILE A 164 22.54 47.20 4.82
CA ILE A 164 21.75 48.43 4.71
C ILE A 164 21.89 49.29 5.97
N GLU A 165 21.81 48.68 7.15
CA GLU A 165 21.92 49.42 8.42
C GLU A 165 23.34 49.97 8.65
N ILE A 166 24.38 49.19 8.30
CA ILE A 166 25.77 49.67 8.32
C ILE A 166 25.95 50.84 7.34
N ALA A 167 25.41 50.72 6.12
CA ALA A 167 25.48 51.80 5.12
C ALA A 167 24.81 53.08 5.64
N LYS A 168 23.61 52.99 6.23
CA LYS A 168 22.94 54.12 6.88
C LYS A 168 23.74 54.71 8.04
N GLY A 169 24.34 53.86 8.88
CA GLY A 169 25.18 54.29 10.00
C GLY A 169 26.43 55.04 9.52
N GLN A 170 27.08 54.55 8.47
CA GLN A 170 28.22 55.20 7.83
C GLN A 170 27.82 56.53 7.16
N GLU A 171 26.67 56.57 6.49
CA GLU A 171 26.11 57.82 5.95
C GLU A 171 25.83 58.84 7.05
N ALA A 172 25.25 58.42 8.16
CA ALA A 172 25.00 59.28 9.32
C ALA A 172 26.31 59.78 9.96
N GLN A 173 27.32 58.92 10.11
CA GLN A 173 28.65 59.32 10.60
C GLN A 173 29.35 60.29 9.64
N ALA A 174 29.26 60.05 8.32
CA ALA A 174 29.82 60.95 7.31
C ALA A 174 29.12 62.31 7.29
N GLN A 175 27.81 62.37 7.58
CA GLN A 175 27.06 63.62 7.72
C GLN A 175 27.46 64.41 8.98
N VAL A 176 27.68 63.75 10.12
CA VAL A 176 28.03 64.44 11.39
C VAL A 176 29.51 64.83 11.47
N LEU A 177 30.42 64.01 10.92
CA LEU A 177 31.88 64.25 11.02
C LEU A 177 32.44 65.14 9.91
N GLY A 178 31.64 65.47 8.90
CA GLY A 178 32.06 66.24 7.72
C GLY A 178 32.95 65.40 6.79
N LYS A 179 32.62 65.41 5.50
CA LYS A 179 33.26 64.59 4.44
C LYS A 179 34.80 64.69 4.42
N ASP A 180 35.36 65.82 4.85
CA ASP A 180 36.80 66.06 4.73
C ASP A 180 37.64 65.44 5.87
N ARG A 181 37.09 65.27 7.09
CA ARG A 181 37.85 64.70 8.22
C ARG A 181 37.84 63.17 8.25
N THR A 182 36.79 62.55 7.73
CA THR A 182 36.70 61.08 7.62
C THR A 182 37.72 60.51 6.62
N LEU A 183 37.92 61.18 5.48
CA LEU A 183 38.91 60.79 4.46
C LEU A 183 40.35 60.87 4.98
N GLN A 184 40.67 61.91 5.75
CA GLN A 184 42.01 62.06 6.34
C GLN A 184 42.31 60.97 7.38
N LEU A 185 41.33 60.59 8.21
CA LEU A 185 41.48 59.53 9.19
C LEU A 185 41.60 58.15 8.53
N GLN A 186 40.81 57.87 7.49
CA GLN A 186 40.91 56.62 6.72
C GLN A 186 42.26 56.49 5.98
N ALA A 187 42.80 57.60 5.47
CA ALA A 187 44.12 57.61 4.85
C ALA A 187 45.22 57.29 5.88
N LEU A 188 45.13 57.87 7.08
CA LEU A 188 46.10 57.62 8.15
C LEU A 188 46.04 56.16 8.65
N GLU A 189 44.84 55.60 8.82
CA GLU A 189 44.67 54.20 9.23
C GLU A 189 45.21 53.20 8.18
N LYS A 190 44.99 53.45 6.89
CA LYS A 190 45.56 52.60 5.82
C LYS A 190 47.09 52.68 5.77
N ILE A 191 47.68 53.83 6.07
CA ILE A 191 49.15 54.00 6.16
C ILE A 191 49.71 53.25 7.39
N LEU A 192 49.01 53.26 8.52
CA LEU A 192 49.40 52.53 9.72
C LEU A 192 49.27 51.01 9.55
N ALA A 193 48.18 50.53 8.97
CA ALA A 193 47.96 49.10 8.71
C ALA A 193 48.95 48.53 7.67
N ALA A 194 49.34 49.34 6.67
CA ALA A 194 50.42 49.00 5.74
C ALA A 194 51.80 48.94 6.43
N SER A 195 52.02 49.74 7.48
CA SER A 195 53.27 49.71 8.28
C SER A 195 53.35 48.51 9.24
N GLN A 196 52.22 48.04 9.77
CA GLN A 196 52.21 46.89 10.69
C GLN A 196 52.45 45.54 10.00
N ASN A 197 52.02 45.38 8.75
CA ASN A 197 52.13 44.10 8.02
C ASN A 197 53.48 43.91 7.30
N ASN A 198 54.35 44.93 7.26
CA ASN A 198 55.68 44.85 6.63
C ASN A 198 56.72 45.64 7.45
N PRO A 199 57.35 45.04 8.48
CA PRO A 199 58.34 45.72 9.33
C PRO A 199 59.72 45.99 8.67
N ASP A 200 59.93 45.71 7.38
CA ASP A 200 61.25 45.82 6.71
C ASP A 200 61.42 47.01 5.75
N ILE A 201 60.48 47.95 5.65
CA ILE A 201 60.53 49.07 4.66
C ILE A 201 61.08 50.39 5.26
N ILE A 202 61.48 50.43 6.54
CA ILE A 202 62.18 51.59 7.11
C ILE A 202 63.53 51.17 7.70
N LYS A 203 64.52 50.93 6.84
CA LYS A 203 65.93 51.11 7.22
C LYS A 203 66.29 52.56 6.98
N VAL A 204 66.27 53.34 8.05
CA VAL A 204 66.94 54.65 8.10
C VAL A 204 68.39 54.49 7.61
N PRO A 205 68.82 55.17 6.54
CA PRO A 205 70.18 55.00 6.03
C PRO A 205 71.17 55.58 7.04
N THR A 206 71.92 54.71 7.73
CA THR A 206 73.12 55.07 8.48
C THR A 206 74.34 54.78 7.63
N VAL A 207 74.52 55.57 6.57
CA VAL A 207 75.79 55.65 5.85
C VAL A 207 76.17 57.12 5.72
N GLN A 208 77.12 57.51 6.56
CA GLN A 208 77.78 58.78 6.51
C GLN A 208 78.77 58.74 5.34
N VAL A 209 78.36 59.30 4.20
CA VAL A 209 79.23 59.47 3.03
C VAL A 209 79.88 60.85 3.12
N GLN A 210 81.14 60.90 3.57
CA GLN A 210 81.98 62.08 3.40
C GLN A 210 82.64 61.98 2.02
N GLY A 211 81.99 62.57 1.02
CA GLY A 211 82.47 62.67 -0.36
C GLY A 211 82.45 64.12 -0.81
N THR A 212 83.62 64.76 -0.84
CA THR A 212 83.86 66.05 -1.51
C THR A 212 83.85 65.83 -3.03
N GLY A 213 82.72 66.10 -3.67
CA GLY A 213 82.61 66.09 -5.14
C GLY A 213 81.16 66.16 -5.61
N ALA A 214 80.80 67.25 -6.27
CA ALA A 214 79.47 67.46 -6.85
C ALA A 214 79.26 66.54 -8.06
N GLY A 215 78.63 65.39 -7.83
CA GLY A 215 78.20 64.47 -8.87
C GLY A 215 77.09 63.54 -8.34
N TYR A 216 75.98 63.44 -9.09
CA TYR A 216 74.76 62.68 -8.73
C TYR A 216 74.93 61.15 -8.74
N GLU A 217 76.16 60.63 -8.68
CA GLU A 217 76.45 59.20 -8.71
C GLU A 217 76.01 58.48 -7.41
N GLY A 218 76.02 59.19 -6.27
CA GLY A 218 75.65 58.60 -4.97
C GLY A 218 74.15 58.25 -4.82
N ALA A 219 73.25 59.05 -5.39
CA ALA A 219 71.81 58.80 -5.32
C ALA A 219 71.37 57.67 -6.27
N ALA A 220 72.03 57.55 -7.43
CA ALA A 220 71.77 56.49 -8.39
C ALA A 220 72.18 55.10 -7.85
N ALA A 221 73.25 55.02 -7.06
CA ALA A 221 73.70 53.77 -6.44
C ALA A 221 72.71 53.22 -5.40
N VAL A 222 72.08 54.10 -4.62
CA VAL A 222 71.10 53.70 -3.59
C VAL A 222 69.78 53.24 -4.22
N LEU A 223 69.36 53.85 -5.32
CA LEU A 223 68.16 53.42 -6.06
C LEU A 223 68.40 52.18 -6.92
N GLY A 224 69.58 52.03 -7.52
CA GLY A 224 69.95 50.86 -8.32
C GLY A 224 70.14 49.57 -7.52
N ALA A 225 70.49 49.69 -6.23
CA ALA A 225 70.64 48.56 -5.31
C ALA A 225 69.34 48.15 -4.59
N SER A 226 68.21 48.80 -4.90
CA SER A 226 66.94 48.54 -4.22
C SER A 226 66.16 47.43 -4.96
N ASN A 227 65.82 46.35 -4.23
CA ASN A 227 65.14 45.15 -4.74
C ASN A 227 63.77 45.41 -5.41
N ILE A 228 63.25 46.64 -5.33
CA ILE A 228 62.00 47.09 -5.95
C ILE A 228 62.07 46.99 -7.48
N ILE A 229 63.23 47.31 -8.09
CA ILE A 229 63.41 47.22 -9.56
C ILE A 229 63.56 45.77 -10.02
N GLN A 230 64.15 44.91 -9.19
CA GLN A 230 64.24 43.47 -9.49
C GLN A 230 62.89 42.76 -9.41
N MET A 231 62.00 43.19 -8.51
CA MET A 231 60.62 42.69 -8.47
C MET A 231 59.81 43.11 -9.70
N LEU A 232 59.97 44.34 -10.19
CA LEU A 232 59.30 44.80 -11.42
C LEU A 232 59.71 43.97 -12.65
N ARG A 233 61.01 43.66 -12.81
CA ARG A 233 61.50 42.76 -13.88
C ARG A 233 61.03 41.32 -13.74
N GLY A 234 60.82 40.84 -12.52
CA GLY A 234 60.37 39.47 -12.27
C GLY A 234 58.92 39.24 -12.69
N ILE A 235 58.07 40.27 -12.63
CA ILE A 235 56.66 40.18 -13.01
C ILE A 235 56.51 40.08 -14.54
N GLU A 236 57.24 40.90 -15.30
CA GLU A 236 57.23 40.87 -16.78
C GLU A 236 57.68 39.51 -17.37
N ALA A 237 58.56 38.78 -16.68
CA ALA A 237 59.05 37.48 -17.15
C ALA A 237 58.04 36.33 -16.95
N SER A 238 57.06 36.49 -16.05
CA SER A 238 56.11 35.42 -15.71
C SER A 238 54.91 35.35 -16.67
N GLU A 239 54.53 36.47 -17.30
CA GLU A 239 53.44 36.52 -18.29
C GLU A 239 53.81 35.88 -19.64
N ALA A 240 55.11 35.74 -19.96
CA ALA A 240 55.56 35.22 -21.26
C ALA A 240 55.70 33.69 -21.34
N ARG A 241 55.47 32.94 -20.26
CA ARG A 241 55.56 31.46 -20.23
C ARG A 241 54.25 30.82 -19.77
N LYS A 242 53.27 30.72 -20.67
CA LYS A 242 52.17 29.77 -20.56
C LYS A 242 52.09 28.91 -21.83
N PRO A 243 52.55 27.64 -21.81
CA PRO A 243 52.34 26.72 -22.94
C PRO A 243 50.88 26.23 -22.98
N ARG A 244 50.31 26.21 -24.19
CA ARG A 244 48.99 25.62 -24.51
C ARG A 244 49.05 24.09 -24.35
N GLU A 245 48.11 23.54 -23.59
CA GLU A 245 47.89 22.10 -23.44
C GLU A 245 47.31 21.48 -24.73
N PRO A 246 47.61 20.21 -25.05
CA PRO A 246 46.76 19.37 -25.88
C PRO A 246 45.54 18.83 -25.12
#